data_AF-A0A2A2K631-F1
#
_entry.id   AF-A0A2A2K631-F1
#
_cell.length_a   1.000
_cell.length_b   1.000
_cell.length_c   1.000
_cell.angle_alpha   90.00
_cell.angle_beta   90.00
_cell.angle_gamma   90.00
#
_symmetry.space_group_name_H-M   'P 1'
#
loop_
_entity.id
_entity.type
_entity.pdbx_description
1 polymer ?
#
loop_
_entity_poly.entity_id
_entity_poly.type
_entity_poly.pdbx_seq_one_letter_code
_entity_poly.pdbx_strand_id
1 'polypeptide(L)'
;MADFSEETVSSEKNLDDGDKLNLLCAYPDLLSVISESYPHDNPNAANGGKGTEVEPTGIYIKYVPFQSSKKKMFRDSMARFLDSRQPRRIFGLKYNNIVLTDLDSESKHTAILLDALESTSSTTRKLCFNTNEADFQLSLDFVKVLKPSRLQLTFYYNEKWTTLNELVEAFPALFELNELYVSGPVHADSDSLLNHLSKFPPSLCFYYNFLHDGHVVKFFRTLVSTRFEEESPAAIALKRIVNWTFQISYRTKTEEGKTMRGYKLLSKLVADIIPPNSEIMILDSAMGTVERRIFELHLAVGDEQHVIYVKEEVDSLYKDRIIQLANRIEDLKETLVSLDTDEQSVFILFILSVNSSSHFRMSSSDNDTDLDFSDEDDDYPDYDDSDDDDY
;
A
#
# COMPACT_ATOMS: atom_id res chain seq x y z
N MET A 1 32.53 45.85 11.25
CA MET A 1 32.69 45.57 12.69
C MET A 1 31.67 46.39 13.44
N ALA A 2 30.55 45.76 13.74
CA ALA A 2 29.57 46.18 14.74
C ALA A 2 29.01 44.86 15.28
N ASP A 3 29.05 44.72 16.60
CA ASP A 3 28.86 43.51 17.39
C ASP A 3 27.49 42.85 17.14
N PHE A 4 27.53 41.57 16.75
CA PHE A 4 26.44 40.64 17.04
C PHE A 4 26.59 40.24 18.51
N SER A 5 25.95 41.02 19.38
CA SER A 5 25.81 40.67 20.79
C SER A 5 25.03 39.36 20.90
N GLU A 6 25.70 38.37 21.51
CA GLU A 6 25.14 37.20 22.14
C GLU A 6 23.95 37.59 23.03
N GLU A 7 22.74 37.55 22.49
CA GLU A 7 21.52 37.49 23.29
C GLU A 7 20.71 36.28 22.86
N THR A 8 20.86 35.22 23.68
CA THR A 8 19.89 34.15 23.92
C THR A 8 19.76 33.02 22.88
N VAL A 9 20.85 32.27 22.69
CA VAL A 9 20.75 30.80 22.61
C VAL A 9 20.63 30.28 24.05
N SER A 10 19.51 30.57 24.73
CA SER A 10 19.26 30.10 26.09
C SER A 10 17.97 29.30 26.15
N SER A 11 18.15 28.02 26.51
CA SER A 11 17.21 26.91 26.52
C SER A 11 17.00 26.27 25.14
N GLU A 12 17.86 25.32 24.79
CA GLU A 12 17.39 24.11 24.09
C GLU A 12 16.29 23.47 24.95
N LYS A 13 15.07 24.02 24.89
CA LYS A 13 13.88 23.20 25.02
C LYS A 13 14.07 22.10 23.99
N ASN A 14 13.96 20.84 24.40
CA ASN A 14 14.01 19.69 23.49
C ASN A 14 12.99 19.93 22.37
N LEU A 15 13.45 20.50 21.25
CA LEU A 15 12.63 20.68 20.05
C LEU A 15 12.31 19.28 19.57
N ASP A 16 11.03 19.05 19.29
CA ASP A 16 10.63 17.81 18.67
C ASP A 16 11.19 17.73 17.23
N ASP A 17 11.14 16.54 16.64
CA ASP A 17 11.73 16.33 15.33
C ASP A 17 11.00 17.10 14.21
N GLY A 18 9.71 17.38 14.41
CA GLY A 18 8.94 18.25 13.52
C GLY A 18 9.48 19.67 13.54
N ASP A 19 9.74 20.23 14.72
CA ASP A 19 10.30 21.57 14.91
C ASP A 19 11.68 21.70 14.25
N LYS A 20 12.54 20.68 14.34
CA LYS A 20 13.85 20.68 13.66
C LYS A 20 13.72 20.67 12.14
N LEU A 21 12.84 19.84 11.59
CA LEU A 21 12.58 19.81 10.14
C LEU A 21 12.00 21.14 9.65
N ASN A 22 11.09 21.73 10.44
CA ASN A 22 10.53 23.05 10.14
C ASN A 22 11.57 24.15 10.25
N LEU A 23 12.52 24.07 11.19
CA LEU A 23 13.64 25.00 11.30
C LEU A 23 14.57 24.90 10.09
N LEU A 24 14.88 23.69 9.65
CA LEU A 24 15.65 23.47 8.42
C LEU A 24 14.94 24.06 7.20
N CYS A 25 13.61 23.93 7.13
CA CYS A 25 12.82 24.56 6.09
C CYS A 25 12.84 26.10 6.14
N ALA A 26 12.84 26.67 7.35
CA ALA A 26 12.93 28.11 7.55
C ALA A 26 14.32 28.67 7.24
N TYR A 27 15.37 27.88 7.47
CA TYR A 27 16.77 28.25 7.28
C TYR A 27 17.52 27.16 6.50
N PRO A 28 17.33 27.05 5.17
CA PRO A 28 17.94 26.01 4.36
C PRO A 28 19.47 25.99 4.42
N ASP A 29 20.11 27.14 4.68
CA ASP A 29 21.58 27.23 4.83
C ASP A 29 22.11 26.37 6.00
N LEU A 30 21.26 26.06 6.99
CA LEU A 30 21.60 25.12 8.06
C LEU A 30 21.91 23.72 7.53
N LEU A 31 21.48 23.38 6.31
CA LEU A 31 21.78 22.10 5.69
C LEU A 31 23.29 21.88 5.53
N SER A 32 24.05 22.92 5.16
CA SER A 32 25.51 22.84 5.03
C SER A 32 26.19 22.58 6.38
N VAL A 33 25.70 23.24 7.43
CA VAL A 33 26.19 23.06 8.80
C VAL A 33 25.85 21.66 9.31
N ILE A 34 24.63 21.20 9.02
CA ILE A 34 24.18 19.84 9.30
C ILE A 34 25.13 18.88 8.60
N SER A 35 25.25 18.89 7.27
CA SER A 35 26.05 17.93 6.51
C SER A 35 27.51 17.85 6.96
N GLU A 36 28.19 18.98 7.17
CA GLU A 36 29.58 19.02 7.66
C GLU A 36 29.75 18.40 9.05
N SER A 37 28.71 18.48 9.88
CA SER A 37 28.73 17.93 11.25
C SER A 37 28.48 16.42 11.32
N TYR A 38 28.05 15.76 10.22
CA TYR A 38 27.79 14.32 10.22
C TYR A 38 29.01 13.52 9.75
N PRO A 39 29.43 12.48 10.50
CA PRO A 39 30.51 11.61 10.08
C PRO A 39 30.05 10.74 8.91
N HIS A 40 30.41 11.12 7.69
CA HIS A 40 30.11 10.36 6.46
C HIS A 40 30.75 8.95 6.46
N ASP A 41 31.87 8.77 7.16
CA ASP A 41 32.71 7.57 7.03
C ASP A 41 32.69 6.63 8.26
N ASN A 42 31.98 6.96 9.34
CA ASN A 42 31.97 6.14 10.56
C ASN A 42 30.55 5.73 11.00
N PRO A 43 30.06 4.55 10.56
CA PRO A 43 28.73 4.05 10.95
C PRO A 43 28.59 3.81 12.46
N ASN A 44 29.70 3.63 13.20
CA ASN A 44 29.68 3.48 14.65
C ASN A 44 29.58 4.82 15.39
N ALA A 45 29.83 5.96 14.72
CA ALA A 45 29.59 7.29 15.27
C ALA A 45 28.15 7.77 15.02
N ALA A 46 27.50 7.24 13.98
CA ALA A 46 26.11 7.55 13.63
C ALA A 46 25.13 7.11 14.72
N ASN A 47 25.30 5.89 15.27
CA ASN A 47 24.37 5.26 16.22
C ASN A 47 24.51 5.74 17.68
N GLY A 48 25.23 6.85 17.91
CA GLY A 48 25.50 7.37 19.25
C GLY A 48 26.51 6.51 20.02
N GLY A 49 27.27 7.15 20.90
CA GLY A 49 28.29 6.46 21.69
C GLY A 49 27.71 5.41 22.65
N LYS A 50 28.59 4.76 23.41
CA LYS A 50 28.25 3.76 24.44
C LYS A 50 27.07 4.23 25.32
N GLY A 51 25.87 3.65 25.14
CA GLY A 51 24.68 3.94 25.95
C GLY A 51 23.44 4.43 25.18
N THR A 52 23.51 4.63 23.86
CA THR A 52 22.32 4.84 23.02
C THR A 52 21.58 3.53 22.73
N GLU A 53 20.25 3.60 22.67
CA GLU A 53 19.40 2.46 22.30
C GLU A 53 19.88 1.83 21.00
N VAL A 54 19.90 0.49 20.99
CA VAL A 54 20.75 -0.33 20.11
C VAL A 54 20.37 -0.23 18.62
N GLU A 55 19.18 0.22 18.26
CA GLU A 55 18.80 0.49 16.88
C GLU A 55 17.72 1.60 16.81
N PRO A 56 17.83 2.58 15.89
CA PRO A 56 16.77 3.55 15.69
C PRO A 56 15.50 2.85 15.18
N THR A 57 14.45 2.84 16.01
CA THR A 57 13.16 2.13 15.86
C THR A 57 12.27 2.63 14.72
N GLY A 58 12.82 3.45 13.82
CA GLY A 58 12.15 4.03 12.67
C GLY A 58 11.68 5.46 12.90
N ILE A 59 11.50 6.19 11.80
CA ILE A 59 11.05 7.58 11.80
C ILE A 59 9.75 7.71 11.01
N TYR A 60 8.86 8.59 11.47
CA TYR A 60 7.60 8.90 10.83
C TYR A 60 7.55 10.40 10.55
N ILE A 61 7.62 10.77 9.29
CA ILE A 61 7.59 12.16 8.84
C ILE A 61 6.26 12.39 8.14
N LYS A 62 5.45 13.29 8.70
CA LYS A 62 4.17 13.66 8.12
C LYS A 62 4.13 15.14 7.79
N TYR A 63 3.63 15.45 6.60
CA TYR A 63 3.51 16.81 6.11
C TYR A 63 2.05 17.22 6.01
N VAL A 64 1.58 18.01 6.98
CA VAL A 64 0.15 18.31 7.15
C VAL A 64 -0.14 19.80 7.12
N PRO A 65 -1.36 20.21 6.68
CA PRO A 65 -1.85 21.56 6.92
C PRO A 65 -1.81 21.89 8.41
N PHE A 66 -1.24 23.03 8.76
CA PHE A 66 -1.29 23.52 10.13
C PHE A 66 -2.73 23.89 10.47
N GLN A 67 -3.24 23.41 11.61
CA GLN A 67 -4.67 23.38 11.97
C GLN A 67 -5.42 24.73 11.86
N SER A 68 -4.71 25.86 11.74
CA SER A 68 -5.26 27.21 11.59
C SER A 68 -4.80 27.96 10.33
N SER A 69 -4.09 27.32 9.38
CA SER A 69 -3.58 27.98 8.18
C SER A 69 -3.56 27.08 6.94
N LYS A 70 -3.61 27.69 5.75
CA LYS A 70 -3.33 26.98 4.48
C LYS A 70 -1.86 26.52 4.35
N LYS A 71 -0.98 26.87 5.30
CA LYS A 71 0.44 26.51 5.26
C LYS A 71 0.62 25.08 5.80
N LYS A 72 1.33 24.25 5.04
CA LYS A 72 1.74 22.91 5.46
C LYS A 72 3.07 22.97 6.22
N MET A 73 3.24 22.10 7.20
CA MET A 73 4.49 21.95 7.97
C MET A 73 4.72 20.49 8.31
N PHE A 74 5.97 20.14 8.60
CA PHE A 74 6.29 18.82 9.12
C PHE A 74 5.78 18.71 10.55
N ARG A 75 5.20 17.56 10.86
CA ARG A 75 4.77 17.22 12.20
C ARG A 75 5.35 15.87 12.55
N ASP A 76 6.01 15.81 13.69
CA ASP A 76 6.25 14.53 14.34
C ASP A 76 4.91 14.01 14.84
N SER A 77 4.41 12.93 14.24
CA SER A 77 3.19 12.29 14.70
C SER A 77 3.47 11.11 15.62
N MET A 78 4.66 11.02 16.21
CA MET A 78 4.94 10.02 17.22
C MET A 78 4.11 10.33 18.48
N ALA A 79 2.92 9.75 18.52
CA ALA A 79 2.24 9.46 19.76
C ALA A 79 3.18 8.58 20.59
N ARG A 80 3.79 9.17 21.62
CA ARG A 80 4.17 8.52 22.89
C ARG A 80 4.60 7.05 22.77
N PHE A 81 5.78 6.78 22.22
CA PHE A 81 6.51 5.58 22.59
C PHE A 81 7.76 5.99 23.38
N LEU A 82 7.57 5.95 24.70
CA LEU A 82 8.54 5.83 25.80
C LEU A 82 9.78 6.73 25.76
N ASP A 83 9.83 7.70 26.69
CA ASP A 83 11.00 8.17 27.46
C ASP A 83 12.40 8.23 26.80
N SER A 84 12.52 8.49 25.49
CA SER A 84 13.82 8.71 24.89
C SER A 84 14.36 10.08 25.31
N ARG A 85 15.22 10.09 26.33
CA ARG A 85 15.89 11.29 26.89
C ARG A 85 16.81 12.03 25.90
N GLN A 86 16.96 11.55 24.67
CA GLN A 86 17.70 12.25 23.62
C GLN A 86 16.77 12.57 22.46
N PRO A 87 16.87 13.77 21.89
CA PRO A 87 16.08 14.13 20.72
C PRO A 87 16.58 13.24 19.57
N ARG A 88 15.67 12.49 18.94
CA ARG A 88 16.04 11.51 17.91
C ARG A 88 16.75 12.23 16.77
N ARG A 89 17.82 11.62 16.25
CA ARG A 89 18.48 12.13 15.05
C ARG A 89 17.62 11.72 13.85
N ILE A 90 17.39 12.65 12.93
CA ILE A 90 16.61 12.45 11.69
C ILE A 90 17.51 12.15 10.49
N PHE A 91 18.77 12.59 10.57
CA PHE A 91 19.73 12.55 9.48
C PHE A 91 20.98 11.77 9.86
N GLY A 92 21.65 11.20 8.85
CA GLY A 92 22.92 10.49 9.02
C GLY A 92 22.82 9.13 9.68
N LEU A 93 21.62 8.54 9.72
CA LEU A 93 21.37 7.22 10.31
C LEU A 93 20.96 6.17 9.27
N LYS A 94 21.12 4.90 9.66
CA LYS A 94 20.52 3.76 8.99
C LYS A 94 19.28 3.34 9.76
N TYR A 95 18.11 3.62 9.20
CA TYR A 95 16.84 3.30 9.84
C TYR A 95 16.36 1.91 9.50
N ASN A 96 15.68 1.26 10.44
CA ASN A 96 14.93 0.06 10.14
C ASN A 96 13.69 0.38 9.29
N ASN A 97 13.06 1.53 9.54
CA ASN A 97 11.84 1.95 8.85
C ASN A 97 11.76 3.48 8.73
N ILE A 98 11.38 3.98 7.56
CA ILE A 98 11.03 5.39 7.34
C ILE A 98 9.62 5.42 6.77
N VAL A 99 8.73 6.18 7.40
CA VAL A 99 7.38 6.41 6.90
C VAL A 99 7.23 7.87 6.51
N LEU A 100 6.89 8.12 5.25
CA LEU A 100 6.65 9.44 4.68
C LEU A 100 5.18 9.57 4.35
N THR A 101 4.50 10.56 4.94
CA THR A 101 3.04 10.73 4.77
C THR A 101 2.69 12.12 4.27
N ASP A 102 1.79 12.18 3.28
CA ASP A 102 1.21 13.41 2.72
C ASP A 102 2.26 14.40 2.17
N LEU A 103 3.43 13.88 1.73
CA LEU A 103 4.44 14.69 1.04
C LEU A 103 3.88 15.23 -0.27
N ASP A 104 4.39 16.39 -0.65
CA ASP A 104 3.90 17.19 -1.78
C ASP A 104 5.09 17.58 -2.65
N SER A 105 5.10 17.13 -3.91
CA SER A 105 6.21 17.37 -4.85
C SER A 105 6.35 18.84 -5.25
N GLU A 106 5.27 19.62 -5.17
CA GLU A 106 5.33 21.07 -5.41
C GLU A 106 5.91 21.82 -4.20
N SER A 107 6.05 21.16 -3.05
CA SER A 107 6.51 21.81 -1.83
C SER A 107 8.04 21.89 -1.76
N LYS A 108 8.55 23.11 -1.62
CA LYS A 108 9.97 23.37 -1.32
C LYS A 108 10.47 22.63 -0.08
N HIS A 109 9.59 22.40 0.90
CA HIS A 109 9.94 21.66 2.12
C HIS A 109 10.28 20.19 1.83
N THR A 110 9.58 19.57 0.88
CA THR A 110 9.85 18.20 0.44
C THR A 110 11.21 18.08 -0.24
N ALA A 111 11.55 19.06 -1.09
CA ALA A 111 12.87 19.12 -1.72
C ALA A 111 13.99 19.28 -0.67
N ILE A 112 13.82 20.19 0.29
CA ILE A 112 14.79 20.38 1.39
C ILE A 112 14.97 19.10 2.22
N LEU A 113 13.88 18.37 2.49
CA LEU A 113 13.96 17.09 3.20
C LEU A 113 14.77 16.05 2.40
N LEU A 114 14.51 15.95 1.10
CA LEU A 114 15.24 15.03 0.21
C LEU A 114 16.74 15.35 0.17
N ASP A 115 17.09 16.62 -0.05
CA ASP A 115 18.47 17.12 -0.06
C ASP A 115 19.17 16.84 1.28
N ALA A 116 18.45 16.96 2.39
CA ALA A 116 18.96 16.66 3.73
C ALA A 116 19.24 15.18 3.95
N LEU A 117 18.35 14.30 3.51
CA LEU A 117 18.56 12.86 3.60
C LEU A 117 19.73 12.41 2.72
N GLU A 118 19.87 13.00 1.52
CA GLU A 118 20.95 12.70 0.58
C GLU A 118 22.31 13.18 1.11
N SER A 119 22.42 14.46 1.45
CA SER A 119 23.67 15.06 1.91
C SER A 119 24.21 14.41 3.20
N THR A 120 23.34 13.84 4.02
CA THR A 120 23.73 13.14 5.24
C THR A 120 23.88 11.62 5.05
N SER A 121 23.70 11.09 3.84
CA SER A 121 23.82 9.66 3.54
C SER A 121 22.88 8.78 4.37
N SER A 122 21.68 9.28 4.64
CA SER A 122 20.65 8.54 5.38
C SER A 122 20.14 7.37 4.54
N THR A 123 19.92 6.21 5.17
CA THR A 123 19.41 5.01 4.48
C THR A 123 18.33 4.33 5.30
N THR A 124 17.55 3.45 4.67
CA THR A 124 16.55 2.65 5.39
C THR A 124 16.50 1.22 4.89
N ARG A 125 16.11 0.29 5.75
CA ARG A 125 15.73 -1.07 5.33
C ARG A 125 14.35 -1.09 4.68
N LYS A 126 13.37 -0.41 5.28
CA LYS A 126 11.97 -0.30 4.80
C LYS A 126 11.59 1.17 4.58
N LEU A 127 11.06 1.49 3.41
CA LEU A 127 10.47 2.79 3.11
C LEU A 127 8.97 2.61 2.90
N CYS A 128 8.16 3.31 3.70
CA CYS A 128 6.72 3.40 3.53
C CYS A 128 6.36 4.78 3.01
N PHE A 129 5.73 4.84 1.85
CA PHE A 129 5.26 6.07 1.23
C PHE A 129 3.73 6.07 1.25
N ASN A 130 3.14 7.01 1.97
CA ASN A 130 1.71 7.09 2.21
C ASN A 130 1.17 8.41 1.68
N THR A 131 0.48 8.40 0.55
CA THR A 131 -0.07 9.61 -0.06
C THR A 131 -1.53 9.41 -0.46
N ASN A 132 -2.22 10.52 -0.69
CA ASN A 132 -3.59 10.47 -1.20
C ASN A 132 -3.59 10.11 -2.69
N GLU A 133 -2.71 10.74 -3.48
CA GLU A 133 -2.55 10.51 -4.91
C GLU A 133 -1.20 9.84 -5.22
N ALA A 134 -1.14 9.11 -6.34
CA ALA A 134 0.09 8.47 -6.79
C ALA A 134 1.06 9.49 -7.40
N ASP A 135 2.09 9.86 -6.63
CA ASP A 135 3.25 10.61 -7.12
C ASP A 135 4.47 9.68 -7.19
N PHE A 136 4.59 8.99 -8.31
CA PHE A 136 5.66 8.04 -8.51
C PHE A 136 7.03 8.68 -8.67
N GLN A 137 7.09 9.89 -9.24
CA GLN A 137 8.37 10.60 -9.39
C GLN A 137 8.92 10.96 -8.01
N LEU A 138 8.08 11.52 -7.15
CA LEU A 138 8.47 11.83 -5.78
C LEU A 138 8.90 10.57 -5.01
N SER A 139 8.09 9.50 -5.11
CA SER A 139 8.40 8.22 -4.47
C SER A 139 9.75 7.65 -4.96
N LEU A 140 10.02 7.72 -6.27
CA LEU A 140 11.26 7.26 -6.88
C LEU A 140 12.47 8.05 -6.38
N ASP A 141 12.35 9.37 -6.24
CA ASP A 141 13.46 10.21 -5.77
C ASP A 141 13.86 9.86 -4.33
N PHE A 142 12.89 9.59 -3.46
CA PHE A 142 13.18 9.06 -2.12
C PHE A 142 13.78 7.65 -2.15
N VAL A 143 13.34 6.77 -3.06
CA VAL A 143 13.92 5.42 -3.21
C VAL A 143 15.39 5.51 -3.63
N LYS A 144 15.76 6.40 -4.55
CA LYS A 144 17.16 6.60 -4.97
C LYS A 144 18.06 7.08 -3.83
N VAL A 145 17.55 8.00 -3.02
CA VAL A 145 18.30 8.56 -1.88
C VAL A 145 18.44 7.54 -0.75
N LEU A 146 17.33 6.93 -0.33
CA LEU A 146 17.28 6.08 0.87
C LEU A 146 17.66 4.62 0.63
N LYS A 147 17.67 4.18 -0.63
CA LYS A 147 18.07 2.84 -1.09
C LYS A 147 17.44 1.70 -0.27
N PRO A 148 16.10 1.66 -0.15
CA PRO A 148 15.43 0.66 0.66
C PRO A 148 15.58 -0.75 0.09
N SER A 149 15.66 -1.74 0.98
CA SER A 149 15.50 -3.15 0.58
C SER A 149 14.03 -3.58 0.48
N ARG A 150 13.12 -2.82 1.11
CA ARG A 150 11.67 -3.07 1.12
C ARG A 150 10.92 -1.77 0.87
N LEU A 151 9.99 -1.79 -0.08
CA LEU A 151 9.20 -0.62 -0.45
C LEU A 151 7.71 -0.88 -0.18
N GLN A 152 7.05 0.05 0.49
CA GLN A 152 5.61 0.05 0.70
C GLN A 152 5.04 1.35 0.11
N LEU A 153 4.11 1.23 -0.83
CA LEU A 153 3.40 2.34 -1.45
C LEU A 153 1.92 2.25 -1.08
N THR A 154 1.40 3.27 -0.42
CA THR A 154 -0.01 3.35 0.00
C THR A 154 -0.64 4.58 -0.63
N PHE A 155 -1.72 4.38 -1.40
CA PHE A 155 -2.47 5.43 -2.09
C PHE A 155 -3.92 5.42 -1.59
N TYR A 156 -4.24 6.26 -0.60
CA TYR A 156 -5.53 6.17 0.12
C TYR A 156 -6.73 6.66 -0.69
N TYR A 157 -6.57 7.69 -1.51
CA TYR A 157 -7.67 8.38 -2.21
C TYR A 157 -7.32 8.68 -3.66
N ASN A 158 -6.63 7.74 -4.32
CA ASN A 158 -6.29 7.93 -5.72
C ASN A 158 -7.54 7.70 -6.57
N GLU A 159 -8.23 8.79 -6.93
CA GLU A 159 -9.42 8.74 -7.78
C GLU A 159 -9.11 8.18 -9.18
N LYS A 160 -7.87 8.39 -9.64
CA LYS A 160 -7.39 7.86 -10.92
C LYS A 160 -6.78 6.49 -10.71
N TRP A 161 -7.34 5.51 -11.42
CA TRP A 161 -6.80 4.15 -11.41
C TRP A 161 -5.42 4.16 -12.08
N THR A 162 -4.43 3.63 -11.39
CA THR A 162 -3.08 3.48 -11.92
C THR A 162 -2.94 2.10 -12.53
N THR A 163 -2.15 1.98 -13.59
CA THR A 163 -1.86 0.69 -14.23
C THR A 163 -0.59 0.08 -13.63
N LEU A 164 -0.48 -1.25 -13.70
CA LEU A 164 0.76 -1.96 -13.39
C LEU A 164 1.93 -1.47 -14.28
N ASN A 165 1.66 -1.15 -15.55
CA ASN A 165 2.69 -0.66 -16.48
C ASN A 165 3.28 0.66 -15.99
N GLU A 166 2.45 1.63 -15.60
CA GLU A 166 2.90 2.92 -15.06
C GLU A 166 3.76 2.74 -13.80
N LEU A 167 3.36 1.85 -12.89
CA LEU A 167 4.15 1.53 -11.69
C LEU A 167 5.53 0.95 -12.06
N VAL A 168 5.54 -0.03 -12.96
CA VAL A 168 6.78 -0.72 -13.35
C VAL A 168 7.71 0.18 -14.16
N GLU A 169 7.16 1.10 -14.96
CA GLU A 169 7.94 2.11 -15.68
C GLU A 169 8.54 3.15 -14.74
N ALA A 170 7.78 3.55 -13.70
CA ALA A 170 8.30 4.46 -12.69
C ALA A 170 9.44 3.85 -11.87
N PHE A 171 9.41 2.54 -11.62
CA PHE A 171 10.43 1.85 -10.83
C PHE A 171 11.13 0.76 -11.67
N PRO A 172 12.12 1.12 -12.51
CA PRO A 172 12.78 0.16 -13.39
C PRO A 172 13.59 -0.92 -12.64
N ALA A 173 13.98 -0.65 -11.39
CA ALA A 173 14.80 -1.53 -10.54
C ALA A 173 13.99 -2.26 -9.45
N LEU A 174 12.69 -2.47 -9.62
CA LEU A 174 11.86 -3.21 -8.64
C LEU A 174 12.42 -4.59 -8.29
N PHE A 175 13.11 -5.24 -9.24
CA PHE A 175 13.70 -6.57 -9.05
C PHE A 175 14.85 -6.60 -8.04
N GLU A 176 15.43 -5.44 -7.71
CA GLU A 176 16.49 -5.30 -6.70
C GLU A 176 15.93 -5.24 -5.28
N LEU A 177 14.62 -5.00 -5.12
CA LEU A 177 13.96 -5.05 -3.83
C LEU A 177 13.82 -6.50 -3.35
N ASN A 178 13.85 -6.68 -2.03
CA ASN A 178 13.44 -7.95 -1.42
C ASN A 178 11.91 -8.04 -1.34
N GLU A 179 11.23 -6.91 -1.14
CA GLU A 179 9.79 -6.85 -0.93
C GLU A 179 9.19 -5.56 -1.50
N LEU A 180 8.07 -5.70 -2.23
CA LEU A 180 7.22 -4.60 -2.66
C LEU A 180 5.80 -4.81 -2.11
N TYR A 181 5.28 -3.84 -1.38
CA TYR A 181 3.89 -3.81 -0.96
C TYR A 181 3.20 -2.60 -1.58
N VAL A 182 2.07 -2.80 -2.25
CA VAL A 182 1.27 -1.75 -2.86
C VAL A 182 -0.16 -1.88 -2.37
N SER A 183 -0.65 -0.81 -1.75
CA SER A 183 -1.99 -0.69 -1.22
C SER A 183 -2.66 0.52 -1.82
N GLY A 184 -3.44 0.31 -2.88
CA GLY A 184 -4.12 1.37 -3.60
C GLY A 184 -4.68 0.87 -4.93
N PRO A 185 -5.44 1.68 -5.67
CA PRO A 185 -6.13 1.27 -6.88
C PRO A 185 -5.17 1.13 -8.08
N VAL A 186 -4.26 0.16 -8.00
CA VAL A 186 -3.42 -0.29 -9.11
C VAL A 186 -4.11 -1.50 -9.75
N HIS A 187 -4.35 -1.45 -11.05
CA HIS A 187 -4.90 -2.61 -11.77
C HIS A 187 -3.87 -3.23 -12.70
N ALA A 188 -4.00 -4.54 -12.90
CA ALA A 188 -3.28 -5.26 -13.93
C ALA A 188 -4.21 -6.15 -14.75
N ASP A 189 -3.89 -6.28 -16.03
CA ASP A 189 -4.36 -7.38 -16.87
C ASP A 189 -3.34 -8.54 -16.87
N SER A 190 -3.74 -9.66 -17.45
CA SER A 190 -2.90 -10.86 -17.53
C SER A 190 -1.61 -10.64 -18.29
N ASP A 191 -1.64 -9.81 -19.32
CA ASP A 191 -0.55 -9.68 -20.29
C ASP A 191 0.54 -8.78 -19.71
N SER A 192 0.14 -7.70 -19.04
CA SER A 192 1.01 -6.84 -18.25
C SER A 192 1.68 -7.62 -17.11
N LEU A 193 0.96 -8.50 -16.41
CA LEU A 193 1.55 -9.32 -15.34
C LEU A 193 2.60 -10.29 -15.87
N LEU A 194 2.37 -10.93 -17.02
CA LEU A 194 3.34 -11.81 -17.69
C LEU A 194 4.56 -11.05 -18.20
N ASN A 195 4.33 -9.91 -18.86
CA ASN A 195 5.39 -9.13 -19.49
C ASN A 195 6.39 -8.55 -18.48
N HIS A 196 5.95 -8.30 -17.25
CA HIS A 196 6.79 -7.73 -16.20
C HIS A 196 7.29 -8.72 -15.14
N LEU A 197 7.11 -10.04 -15.34
CA LEU A 197 7.59 -11.08 -14.41
C LEU A 197 9.04 -10.85 -13.96
N SER A 198 9.93 -10.57 -14.92
CA SER A 198 11.36 -10.34 -14.69
C SER A 198 11.68 -9.11 -13.84
N LYS A 199 10.75 -8.16 -13.73
CA LYS A 199 10.93 -6.91 -13.00
C LYS A 199 10.44 -6.98 -11.55
N PHE A 200 9.70 -8.01 -11.17
CA PHE A 200 9.14 -8.10 -9.83
C PHE A 200 10.11 -8.63 -8.77
N PRO A 201 10.08 -8.12 -7.53
CA PRO A 201 10.88 -8.69 -6.46
C PRO A 201 10.44 -10.12 -6.07
N PRO A 202 11.26 -10.84 -5.28
CA PRO A 202 10.92 -12.17 -4.75
C PRO A 202 9.59 -12.20 -3.97
N SER A 203 9.33 -11.15 -3.18
CA SER A 203 8.10 -10.97 -2.43
C SER A 203 7.37 -9.73 -2.92
N LEU A 204 6.10 -9.86 -3.27
CA LEU A 204 5.27 -8.71 -3.63
C LEU A 204 3.85 -8.88 -3.14
N CYS A 205 3.18 -7.75 -2.92
CA CYS A 205 1.81 -7.75 -2.48
C CYS A 205 1.05 -6.58 -3.10
N PHE A 206 -0.06 -6.89 -3.77
CA PHE A 206 -0.99 -5.88 -4.28
C PHE A 206 -2.36 -6.04 -3.61
N TYR A 207 -2.74 -5.02 -2.85
CA TYR A 207 -4.05 -4.86 -2.22
C TYR A 207 -4.88 -3.79 -2.94
N TYR A 208 -6.19 -3.93 -2.82
CA TYR A 208 -7.29 -3.16 -3.43
C TYR A 208 -7.59 -3.50 -4.89
N ASN A 209 -8.31 -4.62 -5.13
CA ASN A 209 -8.91 -4.96 -6.42
C ASN A 209 -7.92 -5.03 -7.60
N PHE A 210 -6.70 -5.53 -7.35
CA PHE A 210 -5.59 -5.50 -8.30
C PHE A 210 -5.86 -6.26 -9.60
N LEU A 211 -6.40 -7.47 -9.50
CA LEU A 211 -6.71 -8.31 -10.66
C LEU A 211 -8.20 -8.64 -10.75
N HIS A 212 -8.71 -8.84 -11.96
CA HIS A 212 -10.02 -9.45 -12.18
C HIS A 212 -9.87 -10.97 -12.32
N ASP A 213 -10.89 -11.75 -11.92
CA ASP A 213 -10.83 -13.22 -11.94
C ASP A 213 -10.47 -13.80 -13.34
N GLY A 214 -11.08 -13.27 -14.41
CA GLY A 214 -10.77 -13.63 -15.79
C GLY A 214 -9.31 -13.38 -16.18
N HIS A 215 -8.69 -12.30 -15.66
CA HIS A 215 -7.27 -12.04 -15.87
C HIS A 215 -6.39 -13.02 -15.09
N VAL A 216 -6.79 -13.43 -13.88
CA VAL A 216 -6.04 -14.43 -13.10
C VAL A 216 -6.08 -15.78 -13.83
N VAL A 217 -7.26 -16.19 -14.30
CA VAL A 217 -7.44 -17.45 -15.01
C VAL A 217 -6.61 -17.45 -16.31
N LYS A 218 -6.67 -16.36 -17.09
CA LYS A 218 -5.84 -16.21 -18.30
C LYS A 218 -4.36 -16.24 -17.97
N PHE A 219 -3.94 -15.56 -16.89
CA PHE A 219 -2.56 -15.55 -16.41
C PHE A 219 -2.05 -16.96 -16.11
N PHE A 220 -2.76 -17.74 -15.29
CA PHE A 220 -2.35 -19.11 -14.93
C PHE A 220 -2.32 -20.05 -16.13
N ARG A 221 -3.34 -20.00 -16.99
CA ARG A 221 -3.35 -20.80 -18.24
C ARG A 221 -2.14 -20.47 -19.10
N THR A 222 -1.79 -19.19 -19.19
CA THR A 222 -0.63 -18.75 -19.98
C THR A 222 0.68 -19.21 -19.33
N LEU A 223 0.82 -19.11 -18.01
CA LEU A 223 1.99 -19.64 -17.29
C LEU A 223 2.21 -21.14 -17.57
N VAL A 224 1.16 -21.97 -17.43
CA VAL A 224 1.28 -23.43 -17.60
C VAL A 224 1.55 -23.83 -19.06
N SER A 225 0.98 -23.09 -20.03
CA SER A 225 1.16 -23.38 -21.46
C SER A 225 2.45 -22.82 -22.06
N THR A 226 3.09 -21.86 -21.38
CA THR A 226 4.35 -21.26 -21.85
C THR A 226 5.51 -22.18 -21.52
N ARG A 227 6.36 -22.47 -22.52
CA ARG A 227 7.65 -23.12 -22.32
C ARG A 227 8.73 -22.05 -22.15
N PHE A 228 9.15 -21.80 -20.92
CA PHE A 228 10.18 -20.83 -20.61
C PHE A 228 11.57 -21.42 -20.91
N GLU A 229 12.47 -20.63 -21.48
CA GLU A 229 13.88 -21.02 -21.59
C GLU A 229 14.53 -20.96 -20.21
N GLU A 230 15.38 -21.93 -19.88
CA GLU A 230 15.92 -22.15 -18.52
C GLU A 230 16.59 -20.92 -17.91
N GLU A 231 17.32 -20.16 -18.73
CA GLU A 231 18.06 -18.95 -18.35
C GLU A 231 17.31 -17.65 -18.70
N SER A 232 16.06 -17.74 -19.17
CA SER A 232 15.29 -16.53 -19.48
C SER A 232 15.03 -15.69 -18.23
N PRO A 233 14.97 -14.35 -18.34
CA PRO A 233 14.63 -13.49 -17.20
C PRO A 233 13.32 -13.85 -16.51
N ALA A 234 12.34 -14.36 -17.27
CA ALA A 234 11.07 -14.84 -16.73
C ALA A 234 11.23 -16.16 -15.93
N ALA A 235 11.99 -17.13 -16.42
CA ALA A 235 12.28 -18.36 -15.69
C ALA A 235 13.01 -18.08 -14.36
N ILE A 236 14.00 -17.19 -14.38
CA ILE A 236 14.72 -16.76 -13.18
C ILE A 236 13.74 -16.08 -12.19
N ALA A 237 12.84 -15.25 -12.69
CA ALA A 237 11.83 -14.59 -11.85
C ALA A 237 10.86 -15.59 -11.20
N LEU A 238 10.41 -16.60 -11.94
CA LEU A 238 9.56 -17.66 -11.41
C LEU A 238 10.30 -18.46 -10.33
N LYS A 239 11.59 -18.78 -10.53
CA LYS A 239 12.42 -19.50 -9.54
C LYS A 239 12.72 -18.72 -8.26
N ARG A 240 12.57 -17.38 -8.25
CA ARG A 240 12.77 -16.54 -7.04
C ARG A 240 11.49 -16.21 -6.28
N ILE A 241 10.32 -16.67 -6.73
CA ILE A 241 9.05 -16.35 -6.04
C ILE A 241 9.09 -16.92 -4.63
N VAL A 242 9.01 -16.02 -3.65
CA VAL A 242 8.85 -16.36 -2.23
C VAL A 242 7.38 -16.26 -1.88
N ASN A 243 6.79 -15.06 -2.01
CA ASN A 243 5.37 -14.87 -1.76
C ASN A 243 4.83 -13.70 -2.60
N TRP A 244 4.09 -14.02 -3.66
CA TRP A 244 3.35 -13.03 -4.43
C TRP A 244 1.88 -13.06 -4.05
N THR A 245 1.40 -11.97 -3.46
CA THR A 245 0.03 -11.83 -2.97
C THR A 245 -0.78 -10.87 -3.83
N PHE A 246 -1.99 -11.26 -4.25
CA PHE A 246 -2.88 -10.44 -5.07
C PHE A 246 -4.31 -10.46 -4.52
N GLN A 247 -4.88 -9.28 -4.23
CA GLN A 247 -6.33 -9.16 -4.01
C GLN A 247 -7.06 -9.09 -5.36
N ILE A 248 -8.14 -9.85 -5.46
CA ILE A 248 -8.89 -10.03 -6.71
C ILE A 248 -10.28 -9.45 -6.57
N SER A 249 -10.65 -8.62 -7.54
CA SER A 249 -11.98 -8.07 -7.67
C SER A 249 -12.92 -9.04 -8.39
N TYR A 250 -14.15 -9.11 -7.89
CA TYR A 250 -15.24 -9.78 -8.57
C TYR A 250 -16.21 -8.73 -9.12
N ARG A 251 -16.16 -8.45 -10.42
CA ARG A 251 -17.23 -7.69 -11.08
C ARG A 251 -18.08 -8.65 -11.92
N THR A 252 -19.13 -9.19 -11.34
CA THR A 252 -20.27 -9.62 -12.15
C THR A 252 -21.00 -8.37 -12.63
N LYS A 253 -20.63 -7.85 -13.79
CA LYS A 253 -21.66 -7.24 -14.63
C LYS A 253 -22.56 -8.39 -15.08
N THR A 254 -23.62 -8.63 -14.34
CA THR A 254 -24.74 -9.41 -14.86
C THR A 254 -25.38 -8.56 -15.94
N GLU A 255 -25.08 -8.85 -17.19
CA GLU A 255 -26.12 -8.74 -18.20
C GLU A 255 -27.25 -9.69 -17.74
N GLU A 256 -28.44 -9.12 -17.57
CA GLU A 256 -29.70 -9.85 -17.34
C GLU A 256 -29.84 -10.60 -16.01
N GLY A 257 -30.31 -9.87 -14.99
CA GLY A 257 -31.46 -10.32 -14.17
C GLY A 257 -31.42 -11.67 -13.45
N LYS A 258 -30.25 -12.32 -13.26
CA LYS A 258 -30.12 -13.56 -12.48
C LYS A 258 -29.35 -13.34 -11.20
N THR A 259 -30.07 -13.49 -10.10
CA THR A 259 -29.57 -13.56 -8.73
C THR A 259 -28.45 -14.60 -8.57
N MET A 260 -27.41 -14.18 -7.84
CA MET A 260 -26.26 -14.92 -7.28
C MET A 260 -26.20 -16.44 -7.57
N ARG A 261 -25.55 -16.84 -8.67
CA ARG A 261 -24.89 -18.16 -8.72
C ARG A 261 -23.57 -18.06 -7.98
N GLY A 262 -23.39 -18.91 -6.97
CA GLY A 262 -22.26 -18.87 -6.03
C GLY A 262 -20.89 -18.70 -6.69
N TYR A 263 -20.00 -18.00 -5.98
CA TYR A 263 -18.63 -17.73 -6.38
C TYR A 263 -17.94 -19.04 -6.81
N LYS A 264 -17.47 -19.12 -8.06
CA LYS A 264 -16.60 -20.22 -8.48
C LYS A 264 -15.21 -19.98 -7.91
N LEU A 265 -14.72 -20.95 -7.16
CA LEU A 265 -13.34 -20.98 -6.68
C LEU A 265 -12.40 -21.09 -7.87
N LEU A 266 -11.25 -20.46 -7.76
CA LEU A 266 -10.24 -20.44 -8.81
C LEU A 266 -9.77 -21.85 -9.11
N SER A 267 -9.58 -22.68 -8.07
CA SER A 267 -9.32 -24.12 -8.23
C SER A 267 -10.32 -24.85 -9.13
N LYS A 268 -11.58 -24.37 -9.21
CA LYS A 268 -12.60 -24.90 -10.14
C LYS A 268 -12.51 -24.27 -11.53
N LEU A 269 -12.10 -23.01 -11.63
CA LEU A 269 -11.96 -22.27 -12.90
C LEU A 269 -10.72 -22.70 -13.71
N VAL A 270 -9.70 -23.20 -13.02
CA VAL A 270 -8.45 -23.68 -13.61
C VAL A 270 -8.24 -25.19 -13.42
N ALA A 271 -9.31 -25.94 -13.15
CA ALA A 271 -9.23 -27.38 -12.87
C ALA A 271 -8.59 -28.20 -14.01
N ASP A 272 -8.66 -27.71 -15.24
CA ASP A 272 -8.06 -28.35 -16.42
C ASP A 272 -6.53 -28.23 -16.50
N ILE A 273 -5.92 -27.29 -15.76
CA ILE A 273 -4.45 -27.11 -15.70
C ILE A 273 -3.84 -27.56 -14.36
N ILE A 274 -4.66 -28.00 -13.41
CA ILE A 274 -4.20 -28.62 -12.17
C ILE A 274 -3.85 -30.08 -12.50
N PRO A 275 -2.68 -30.59 -12.10
CA PRO A 275 -2.33 -31.99 -12.33
C PRO A 275 -3.39 -32.93 -11.72
N PRO A 276 -3.79 -34.00 -12.42
CA PRO A 276 -4.92 -34.85 -12.01
C PRO A 276 -4.70 -35.59 -10.68
N ASN A 277 -3.45 -35.70 -10.22
CA ASN A 277 -3.08 -36.33 -8.96
C ASN A 277 -2.72 -35.32 -7.86
N SER A 278 -2.80 -34.01 -8.12
CA SER A 278 -2.49 -32.99 -7.10
C SER A 278 -3.59 -32.98 -6.05
N GLU A 279 -3.17 -33.08 -4.78
CA GLU A 279 -4.07 -32.96 -3.64
C GLU A 279 -4.43 -31.49 -3.44
N ILE A 280 -5.72 -31.15 -3.47
CA ILE A 280 -6.18 -29.82 -3.10
C ILE A 280 -6.32 -29.81 -1.58
N MET A 281 -5.38 -29.17 -0.88
CA MET A 281 -5.44 -29.03 0.57
C MET A 281 -6.53 -28.03 0.95
N ILE A 282 -7.50 -28.45 1.77
CA ILE A 282 -8.57 -27.60 2.28
C ILE A 282 -8.23 -27.17 3.71
N LEU A 283 -8.16 -25.86 3.96
CA LEU A 283 -7.76 -25.27 5.25
C LEU A 283 -8.92 -24.42 5.80
N ASP A 284 -10.08 -25.04 6.01
CA ASP A 284 -11.28 -24.32 6.45
C ASP A 284 -11.11 -23.77 7.87
N SER A 285 -11.58 -22.53 8.08
CA SER A 285 -11.66 -21.96 9.43
C SER A 285 -12.66 -22.73 10.29
N ALA A 286 -12.41 -22.85 11.60
CA ALA A 286 -13.34 -23.50 12.54
C ALA A 286 -14.75 -22.88 12.56
N MET A 287 -14.89 -21.63 12.09
CA MET A 287 -16.15 -20.91 11.97
C MET A 287 -16.80 -21.01 10.58
N GLY A 288 -16.14 -21.64 9.60
CA GLY A 288 -16.63 -21.83 8.23
C GLY A 288 -16.76 -20.55 7.40
N THR A 289 -16.23 -19.41 7.86
CA THR A 289 -16.37 -18.09 7.20
C THR A 289 -15.34 -17.86 6.10
N VAL A 290 -14.18 -18.50 6.22
CA VAL A 290 -13.09 -18.44 5.25
C VAL A 290 -12.84 -19.82 4.67
N GLU A 291 -12.94 -19.93 3.34
CA GLU A 291 -12.55 -21.11 2.58
C GLU A 291 -11.12 -20.90 2.05
N ARG A 292 -10.24 -21.87 2.30
CA ARG A 292 -8.84 -21.82 1.87
C ARG A 292 -8.45 -23.09 1.14
N ARG A 293 -7.76 -22.92 0.01
CA ARG A 293 -7.31 -24.02 -0.83
C ARG A 293 -5.88 -23.81 -1.27
N ILE A 294 -5.09 -24.88 -1.28
CA ILE A 294 -3.75 -24.90 -1.88
C ILE A 294 -3.75 -25.93 -3.00
N PHE A 295 -3.21 -25.57 -4.16
CA PHE A 295 -3.00 -26.47 -5.30
C PHE A 295 -1.71 -26.10 -6.05
N GLU A 296 -1.23 -27.03 -6.86
CA GLU A 296 0.02 -26.89 -7.60
C GLU A 296 -0.22 -26.52 -9.06
N LEU A 297 0.69 -25.73 -9.61
CA LEU A 297 0.84 -25.48 -11.05
C LEU A 297 2.21 -25.97 -11.50
N HIS A 298 2.22 -26.75 -12.56
CA HIS A 298 3.45 -27.31 -13.14
C HIS A 298 3.84 -26.50 -14.38
N LEU A 299 4.97 -25.82 -14.32
CA LEU A 299 5.49 -24.95 -15.38
C LEU A 299 6.62 -25.64 -16.12
N ALA A 300 6.67 -25.47 -17.45
CA ALA A 300 7.77 -25.98 -18.28
C ALA A 300 8.91 -24.94 -18.33
N VAL A 301 10.05 -25.26 -17.72
CA VAL A 301 11.24 -24.39 -17.68
C VAL A 301 12.45 -25.16 -18.20
N GLY A 302 12.86 -24.86 -19.44
CA GLY A 302 13.87 -25.63 -20.16
C GLY A 302 13.39 -27.05 -20.45
N ASP A 303 14.14 -28.03 -19.92
CA ASP A 303 13.79 -29.44 -19.92
C ASP A 303 13.27 -29.92 -18.54
N GLU A 304 13.19 -29.00 -17.56
CA GLU A 304 12.71 -29.26 -16.22
C GLU A 304 11.26 -28.82 -16.03
N GLN A 305 10.62 -29.42 -15.02
CA GLN A 305 9.31 -28.99 -14.54
C GLN A 305 9.48 -28.22 -13.24
N HIS A 306 9.09 -26.95 -13.25
CA HIS A 306 9.09 -26.09 -12.06
C HIS A 306 7.70 -26.06 -11.44
N VAL A 307 7.60 -26.25 -10.13
CA VAL A 307 6.30 -26.26 -9.42
C VAL A 307 6.11 -24.93 -8.69
N ILE A 308 4.92 -24.35 -8.84
CA ILE A 308 4.46 -23.20 -8.05
C ILE A 308 3.21 -23.61 -7.29
N TYR A 309 3.17 -23.25 -6.01
CA TYR A 309 2.01 -23.42 -5.15
C TYR A 309 1.13 -22.19 -5.21
N VAL A 310 -0.17 -22.43 -5.40
CA VAL A 310 -1.21 -21.42 -5.40
C VAL A 310 -2.08 -21.61 -4.16
N LYS A 311 -2.10 -20.61 -3.28
CA LYS A 311 -3.06 -20.55 -2.19
C LYS A 311 -4.17 -19.57 -2.56
N GLU A 312 -5.40 -20.06 -2.57
CA GLU A 312 -6.61 -19.25 -2.68
C GLU A 312 -7.26 -19.11 -1.31
N GLU A 313 -7.52 -17.89 -0.87
CA GLU A 313 -8.28 -17.56 0.33
C GLU A 313 -9.50 -16.73 -0.08
N VAL A 314 -10.69 -17.21 0.30
CA VAL A 314 -11.96 -16.56 0.01
C VAL A 314 -12.66 -16.26 1.31
N ASP A 315 -12.81 -14.96 1.60
CA ASP A 315 -13.63 -14.49 2.70
C ASP A 315 -15.07 -14.28 2.20
N SER A 316 -15.98 -15.13 2.69
CA SER A 316 -17.38 -15.08 2.29
C SER A 316 -18.15 -13.87 2.86
N LEU A 317 -17.66 -13.25 3.94
CA LEU A 317 -18.28 -12.10 4.59
C LEU A 317 -17.93 -10.81 3.87
N TYR A 318 -16.64 -10.62 3.56
CA TYR A 318 -16.14 -9.39 2.95
C TYR A 318 -16.08 -9.45 1.43
N LYS A 319 -16.38 -10.62 0.83
CA LYS A 319 -16.28 -10.90 -0.62
C LYS A 319 -14.88 -10.64 -1.16
N ASP A 320 -13.88 -10.73 -0.29
CA ASP A 320 -12.48 -10.56 -0.63
C ASP A 320 -11.90 -11.91 -1.02
N ARG A 321 -11.24 -11.92 -2.18
CA ARG A 321 -10.43 -13.06 -2.62
C ARG A 321 -8.99 -12.62 -2.66
N ILE A 322 -8.13 -13.42 -2.04
CA ILE A 322 -6.70 -13.23 -2.11
C ILE A 322 -6.06 -14.50 -2.63
N ILE A 323 -5.10 -14.33 -3.54
CA ILE A 323 -4.22 -15.40 -3.99
C ILE A 323 -2.82 -15.14 -3.47
N GLN A 324 -2.15 -16.20 -3.05
CA GLN A 324 -0.70 -16.23 -2.86
C GLN A 324 -0.06 -17.22 -3.84
N LEU A 325 1.09 -16.86 -4.39
CA LEU A 325 1.96 -17.74 -5.18
C LEU A 325 3.31 -17.88 -4.48
N ALA A 326 3.82 -19.11 -4.40
CA ALA A 326 5.11 -19.41 -3.79
C ALA A 326 5.77 -20.62 -4.46
N ASN A 327 7.10 -20.69 -4.42
CA ASN A 327 7.83 -21.88 -4.87
C ASN A 327 7.88 -23.00 -3.82
N ARG A 328 7.52 -22.69 -2.57
CA ARG A 328 7.47 -23.64 -1.46
C ARG A 328 6.20 -23.41 -0.65
N ILE A 329 5.61 -24.48 -0.14
CA ILE A 329 4.39 -24.38 0.67
C ILE A 329 4.67 -23.57 1.95
N GLU A 330 5.87 -23.69 2.52
CA GLU A 330 6.26 -23.00 3.76
C GLU A 330 6.36 -21.47 3.62
N ASP A 331 6.51 -20.97 2.40
CA ASP A 331 6.58 -19.53 2.14
C ASP A 331 5.18 -18.88 2.04
N LEU A 332 4.12 -19.69 1.98
CA LEU A 332 2.74 -19.23 1.99
C LEU A 332 2.35 -18.79 3.42
N LYS A 333 1.88 -17.55 3.57
CA LYS A 333 1.45 -17.03 4.89
C LYS A 333 0.18 -17.72 5.36
N GLU A 334 0.11 -18.04 6.65
CA GLU A 334 -0.95 -18.85 7.27
C GLU A 334 -2.35 -18.21 7.14
N THR A 335 -2.48 -16.92 7.43
CA THR A 335 -3.74 -16.16 7.29
C THR A 335 -3.43 -14.72 6.88
N LEU A 336 -4.13 -14.17 5.88
CA LEU A 336 -3.95 -12.78 5.46
C LEU A 336 -4.76 -11.78 6.30
N VAL A 337 -5.73 -12.27 7.09
CA VAL A 337 -6.41 -11.49 8.13
C VAL A 337 -5.47 -11.17 9.31
N SER A 338 -4.37 -11.89 9.46
CA SER A 338 -3.20 -11.41 10.23
C SER A 338 -2.18 -10.83 9.26
N LEU A 339 -2.47 -9.62 8.75
CA LEU A 339 -1.39 -8.65 8.70
C LEU A 339 -0.84 -8.63 10.11
N ASP A 340 0.32 -9.27 10.30
CA ASP A 340 1.00 -9.31 11.58
C ASP A 340 0.87 -7.94 12.21
N THR A 341 0.42 -7.98 13.45
CA THR A 341 0.45 -6.89 14.41
C THR A 341 1.91 -6.53 14.69
N ASP A 342 2.65 -6.11 13.67
CA ASP A 342 3.59 -5.04 13.85
C ASP A 342 2.73 -3.81 14.18
N GLU A 343 3.15 -3.04 15.18
CA GLU A 343 2.40 -1.94 15.82
C GLU A 343 1.87 -0.85 14.86
N GLN A 344 2.10 -0.97 13.55
CA GLN A 344 1.60 -0.12 12.47
C GLN A 344 0.26 -0.58 11.87
N SER A 345 -0.12 -1.87 11.94
CA SER A 345 -1.43 -2.34 11.45
C SER A 345 -2.59 -1.81 12.31
N VAL A 346 -2.33 -1.59 13.60
CA VAL A 346 -3.24 -0.87 14.52
C VAL A 346 -3.42 0.60 14.09
N PHE A 347 -2.41 1.20 13.44
CA PHE A 347 -2.45 2.58 12.98
C PHE A 347 -3.24 2.76 11.67
N ILE A 348 -3.21 1.79 10.76
CA ILE A 348 -4.13 1.79 9.59
C ILE A 348 -5.58 1.71 10.08
N LEU A 349 -5.86 0.86 11.07
CA LEU A 349 -7.18 0.80 11.71
C LEU A 349 -7.55 2.11 12.44
N PHE A 350 -6.58 2.79 13.08
CA PHE A 350 -6.80 4.06 13.79
C PHE A 350 -7.05 5.25 12.85
N ILE A 351 -6.35 5.36 11.71
CA ILE A 351 -6.62 6.41 10.71
C ILE A 351 -7.97 6.19 10.05
N LEU A 352 -8.35 4.93 9.78
CA LEU A 352 -9.68 4.58 9.29
C LEU A 352 -10.78 4.85 10.35
N SER A 353 -10.54 4.58 11.64
CA SER A 353 -11.54 4.80 12.71
C SER A 353 -11.75 6.27 13.08
N VAL A 354 -10.71 7.11 12.99
CA VAL A 354 -10.84 8.54 13.31
C VAL A 354 -11.55 9.31 12.18
N ASN A 355 -11.41 8.87 10.92
CA ASN A 355 -12.05 9.52 9.78
C ASN A 355 -13.39 8.88 9.34
N SER A 356 -13.75 7.70 9.87
CA SER A 356 -15.09 7.11 9.67
C SER A 356 -16.15 7.65 10.65
N SER A 357 -15.81 8.66 11.47
CA SER A 357 -16.74 9.39 12.33
C SER A 357 -17.36 10.64 11.65
N SER A 358 -17.56 10.60 10.35
CA SER A 358 -18.47 11.54 9.68
C SER A 358 -18.95 10.94 8.36
N HIS A 359 -20.28 10.72 8.29
CA HIS A 359 -21.04 10.27 7.13
C HIS A 359 -21.07 8.76 6.84
N PHE A 360 -21.80 8.02 7.69
CA PHE A 360 -22.95 7.21 7.26
C PHE A 360 -23.85 6.96 8.49
N ARG A 361 -24.53 8.01 8.96
CA ARG A 361 -25.78 7.84 9.72
C ARG A 361 -26.92 8.07 8.74
N MET A 362 -27.45 6.99 8.16
CA MET A 362 -28.88 6.95 7.85
C MET A 362 -29.59 6.91 9.21
N SER A 363 -29.88 8.08 9.76
CA SER A 363 -30.90 8.22 10.79
C SER A 363 -32.23 8.34 10.07
N SER A 364 -32.95 7.23 10.00
CA SER A 364 -34.41 7.25 9.93
C SER A 364 -34.91 7.84 11.25
N SER A 365 -35.27 9.12 11.25
CA SER A 365 -36.09 9.70 12.29
C SER A 365 -37.53 9.70 11.80
N ASP A 366 -38.30 8.72 12.26
CA ASP A 366 -39.73 8.91 12.46
C ASP A 366 -39.90 10.01 13.51
N ASN A 367 -40.62 11.06 13.16
CA ASN A 367 -41.42 11.82 14.11
C ASN A 367 -42.47 12.60 13.34
N ASP A 368 -43.71 12.15 13.51
CA ASP A 368 -44.95 12.85 13.22
C ASP A 368 -44.94 14.25 13.80
N THR A 369 -45.23 15.28 13.00
CA THR A 369 -45.99 16.46 13.46
C THR A 369 -46.63 17.18 12.26
N ASP A 370 -47.95 17.01 12.19
CA ASP A 370 -49.00 17.93 11.74
C ASP A 370 -48.87 18.71 10.41
N LEU A 371 -49.72 18.25 9.48
CA LEU A 371 -50.22 18.95 8.31
C LEU A 371 -51.07 20.17 8.73
N ASP A 372 -50.74 21.34 8.20
CA ASP A 372 -51.70 22.43 8.05
C ASP A 372 -51.28 23.35 6.88
N PHE A 373 -51.84 23.09 5.70
CA PHE A 373 -51.88 24.07 4.61
C PHE A 373 -53.29 24.09 4.06
N SER A 374 -53.96 25.19 4.38
CA SER A 374 -55.30 25.60 3.99
C SER A 374 -55.43 25.87 2.49
N ASP A 375 -56.52 25.34 1.94
CA ASP A 375 -57.42 25.80 0.86
C ASP A 375 -56.99 26.99 -0.02
N GLU A 376 -57.08 26.81 -1.35
CA GLU A 376 -58.18 27.35 -2.18
C GLU A 376 -57.90 27.10 -3.70
N ASP A 377 -58.89 26.48 -4.35
CA ASP A 377 -59.45 26.79 -5.67
C ASP A 377 -58.58 26.65 -6.95
N ASP A 378 -58.86 25.66 -7.80
CA ASP A 378 -59.86 25.81 -8.88
C ASP A 378 -59.86 24.63 -9.88
N ASP A 379 -61.07 24.08 -10.07
CA ASP A 379 -61.69 23.59 -11.31
C ASP A 379 -61.13 22.40 -12.14
N TYR A 380 -61.84 21.28 -11.97
CA TYR A 380 -62.10 20.17 -12.91
C TYR A 380 -62.77 20.67 -14.22
N PRO A 381 -62.70 19.94 -15.36
CA PRO A 381 -63.50 18.73 -15.49
C PRO A 381 -62.91 17.54 -16.25
N ASP A 382 -63.58 16.42 -15.96
CA ASP A 382 -63.49 15.08 -16.51
C ASP A 382 -63.49 15.01 -18.04
N TYR A 383 -62.71 14.07 -18.56
CA TYR A 383 -63.13 13.26 -19.70
C TYR A 383 -62.83 11.79 -19.43
N ASP A 384 -63.91 11.08 -19.15
CA ASP A 384 -64.09 9.64 -19.28
C ASP A 384 -64.29 9.36 -20.77
N ASP A 385 -63.49 8.49 -21.38
CA ASP A 385 -63.84 7.85 -22.65
C ASP A 385 -63.11 6.51 -22.83
N SER A 386 -63.88 5.47 -22.51
CA SER A 386 -64.14 4.25 -23.29
C SER A 386 -62.97 3.40 -23.83
N ASP A 387 -62.91 2.17 -23.29
CA ASP A 387 -62.89 0.88 -24.01
C ASP A 387 -62.54 0.89 -25.51
N ASP A 388 -61.48 0.16 -25.89
CA ASP A 388 -61.60 -1.11 -26.65
C ASP A 388 -60.24 -1.56 -27.22
N ASP A 389 -59.90 -2.80 -26.89
CA ASP A 389 -59.42 -3.87 -27.77
C ASP A 389 -58.71 -3.50 -29.10
N ASP A 390 -57.47 -3.98 -29.28
CA ASP A 390 -57.19 -5.09 -30.21
C ASP A 390 -55.67 -5.40 -30.38
N TYR A 391 -55.34 -6.69 -30.20
CA TYR A 391 -54.17 -7.50 -30.60
C TYR A 391 -52.75 -7.26 -30.03
#